data_AF-A0A7W4C1W4-F1
#
_entry.id   AF-A0A7W4C1W4-F1
#
_cell.length_a   1.000
_cell.length_b   1.000
_cell.length_c   1.000
_cell.angle_alpha   90.00
_cell.angle_beta   90.00
_cell.angle_gamma   90.00
#
_symmetry.space_group_name_H-M   'P 1'
#
loop_
_entity.id
_entity.type
_entity.pdbx_description
1 polymer ?
#
loop_
_entity_poly.entity_id
_entity_poly.type
_entity_poly.pdbx_seq_one_letter_code
_entity_poly.pdbx_strand_id
1 'polypeptide(L)'
;MKFRLFFACALLCSTTLSSPMSFAAQVVQNKPQQELASGSAMLVDLTTNEVLYSSNPNQPVPIASVTKLMAAMVTLDAKLPLDEKISVKITDSPVMRNIYSRVRLGSVVTRETMLLLTLMSSENRAATSLAHNYPGGFKAFVRAMNDKATALGMSQTRYVEPTGLSPDNVSSANDLILLLKASQTYPLLGKLSSTTKKHVNFESPRYALDFQNTNKLVFKDNWNIALTKTGFTNKAGHCLVMLTEMNKRKVAFVVLDSFGKYTHMADANRLKKWLETGRTTPIPASAKAYKKQRQIAANNSAS
;
A
#
# COMPACT_ATOMS: atom_id res chain seq x y z
N MET A 1 56.86 -87.20 14.18
CA MET A 1 55.41 -87.06 14.45
C MET A 1 55.05 -85.58 14.28
N LYS A 2 54.07 -85.27 13.40
CA LYS A 2 53.34 -83.98 13.23
C LYS A 2 54.12 -82.80 12.62
N PHE A 3 53.51 -81.84 11.92
CA PHE A 3 52.49 -81.80 10.86
C PHE A 3 52.64 -80.38 10.25
N ARG A 4 52.26 -80.24 8.98
CA ARG A 4 52.28 -79.03 8.12
C ARG A 4 51.68 -77.76 8.74
N LEU A 5 52.09 -76.57 8.27
CA LEU A 5 51.17 -75.62 7.58
C LEU A 5 51.91 -74.45 6.89
N PHE A 6 51.69 -74.31 5.59
CA PHE A 6 52.03 -73.13 4.77
C PHE A 6 50.90 -72.09 4.91
N PHE A 7 51.25 -70.81 5.15
CA PHE A 7 50.30 -69.69 5.06
C PHE A 7 50.68 -68.82 3.85
N ALA A 8 49.82 -68.82 2.84
CA ALA A 8 49.87 -67.91 1.71
C ALA A 8 49.07 -66.64 2.06
N CYS A 9 49.71 -65.47 1.96
CA CYS A 9 49.08 -64.18 2.22
C CYS A 9 48.67 -63.55 0.87
N ALA A 10 47.38 -63.57 0.56
CA ALA A 10 46.82 -62.94 -0.64
C ALA A 10 46.66 -61.42 -0.43
N LEU A 11 47.31 -60.62 -1.27
CA LEU A 11 47.04 -59.18 -1.37
C LEU A 11 45.70 -58.95 -2.09
N LEU A 12 44.73 -58.38 -1.37
CA LEU A 12 43.49 -57.85 -1.95
C LEU A 12 43.72 -56.40 -2.39
N CYS A 13 43.78 -56.18 -3.70
CA CYS A 13 43.85 -54.86 -4.32
C CYS A 13 42.42 -54.30 -4.43
N SER A 14 42.04 -53.37 -3.54
CA SER A 14 40.74 -52.69 -3.58
C SER A 14 40.76 -51.55 -4.58
N THR A 15 40.15 -51.74 -5.75
CA THR A 15 39.95 -50.70 -6.76
C THR A 15 38.75 -49.83 -6.40
N THR A 16 38.99 -48.61 -5.92
CA THR A 16 37.93 -47.61 -5.72
C THR A 16 37.51 -47.04 -7.08
N LEU A 17 36.35 -47.45 -7.58
CA LEU A 17 35.68 -46.82 -8.73
C LEU A 17 35.22 -45.40 -8.34
N SER A 18 36.01 -44.40 -8.68
CA SER A 18 35.62 -43.00 -8.60
C SER A 18 34.67 -42.66 -9.75
N SER A 19 33.36 -42.67 -9.50
CA SER A 19 32.37 -42.16 -10.44
C SER A 19 32.51 -40.64 -10.57
N PRO A 20 32.60 -40.07 -11.78
CA PRO A 20 32.62 -38.62 -11.94
C PRO A 20 31.25 -38.05 -11.55
N MET A 21 31.23 -37.26 -10.49
CA MET A 21 30.07 -36.48 -10.07
C MET A 21 29.81 -35.41 -11.13
N SER A 22 28.85 -35.68 -12.01
CA SER A 22 28.45 -34.71 -13.04
C SER A 22 27.64 -33.60 -12.38
N PHE A 23 28.29 -32.45 -12.13
CA PHE A 23 27.61 -31.21 -11.74
C PHE A 23 26.84 -30.70 -12.97
N ALA A 24 25.57 -31.10 -13.10
CA ALA A 24 24.66 -30.44 -14.01
C ALA A 24 24.47 -29.00 -13.54
N ALA A 25 25.03 -28.04 -14.28
CA ALA A 25 24.77 -26.62 -14.08
C ALA A 25 23.26 -26.38 -14.19
N GLN A 26 22.61 -26.07 -13.07
CA GLN A 26 21.22 -25.63 -13.05
C GLN A 26 21.15 -24.32 -13.83
N VAL A 27 20.62 -24.37 -15.05
CA VAL A 27 20.25 -23.17 -15.81
C VAL A 27 19.21 -22.44 -14.98
N VAL A 28 19.62 -21.34 -14.32
CA VAL A 28 18.70 -20.42 -13.66
C VAL A 28 17.80 -19.84 -14.75
N GLN A 29 16.61 -20.41 -14.88
CA GLN A 29 15.57 -19.88 -15.76
C GLN A 29 15.18 -18.50 -15.23
N ASN A 30 15.78 -17.45 -15.79
CA ASN A 30 15.39 -16.07 -15.55
C ASN A 30 13.97 -15.86 -16.09
N LYS A 31 12.96 -16.14 -15.27
CA LYS A 31 11.58 -15.82 -15.60
C LYS A 31 11.48 -14.32 -15.85
N PRO A 32 10.82 -13.88 -16.94
CA PRO A 32 10.70 -12.46 -17.23
C PRO A 32 9.98 -11.74 -16.08
N GLN A 33 10.63 -10.69 -15.56
CA GLN A 33 10.09 -9.87 -14.48
C GLN A 33 9.17 -8.79 -15.05
N GLN A 34 8.00 -8.61 -14.43
CA GLN A 34 7.03 -7.61 -14.86
C GLN A 34 7.56 -6.18 -14.65
N GLU A 35 7.65 -5.39 -15.72
CA GLU A 35 7.92 -3.95 -15.61
C GLU A 35 6.65 -3.18 -15.25
N LEU A 36 6.70 -2.25 -14.30
CA LEU A 36 5.57 -1.35 -13.98
C LEU A 36 5.79 0.07 -14.46
N ALA A 37 4.69 0.72 -14.80
CA ALA A 37 4.63 2.09 -15.30
C ALA A 37 4.73 3.15 -14.19
N SER A 38 4.40 2.78 -12.96
CA SER A 38 4.53 3.63 -11.77
C SER A 38 6.00 3.90 -11.41
N GLY A 39 6.27 5.08 -10.85
CA GLY A 39 7.62 5.50 -10.45
C GLY A 39 8.20 4.63 -9.32
N SER A 40 7.37 4.33 -8.32
CA SER A 40 7.72 3.44 -7.20
C SER A 40 6.65 2.38 -6.97
N ALA A 41 7.06 1.18 -6.56
CA ALA A 41 6.16 0.08 -6.30
C ALA A 41 6.78 -0.97 -5.37
N MET A 42 5.92 -1.68 -4.63
CA MET A 42 6.30 -2.82 -3.82
C MET A 42 5.13 -3.80 -3.67
N LEU A 43 5.42 -5.10 -3.70
CA LEU A 43 4.46 -6.18 -3.47
C LEU A 43 5.09 -7.20 -2.51
N VAL A 44 4.40 -7.49 -1.42
CA VAL A 44 4.90 -8.37 -0.36
C VAL A 44 3.86 -9.42 -0.03
N ASP A 45 4.29 -10.68 0.08
CA ASP A 45 3.49 -11.76 0.66
C ASP A 45 3.35 -11.55 2.16
N LEU A 46 2.11 -11.45 2.66
CA LEU A 46 1.82 -11.16 4.06
C LEU A 46 2.06 -12.36 4.99
N THR A 47 2.13 -13.58 4.45
CA THR A 47 2.35 -14.80 5.22
C THR A 47 3.84 -15.03 5.44
N THR A 48 4.63 -14.90 4.38
CA THR A 48 6.08 -15.20 4.41
C THR A 48 6.96 -13.96 4.60
N ASN A 49 6.38 -12.76 4.48
CA ASN A 49 7.12 -11.49 4.36
C ASN A 49 8.05 -11.39 3.14
N GLU A 50 7.93 -12.31 2.18
CA GLU A 50 8.71 -12.31 0.94
C GLU A 50 8.37 -11.09 0.08
N VAL A 51 9.40 -10.38 -0.40
CA VAL A 51 9.23 -9.30 -1.39
C VAL A 51 9.09 -9.93 -2.77
N LEU A 52 7.85 -10.00 -3.26
CA LEU A 52 7.52 -10.55 -4.58
C LEU A 52 7.86 -9.59 -5.72
N TYR A 53 7.82 -8.29 -5.46
CA TYR A 53 8.19 -7.25 -6.42
C TYR A 53 8.65 -5.98 -5.71
N SER A 54 9.67 -5.30 -6.26
CA SER A 54 10.05 -3.95 -5.83
C SER A 54 10.62 -3.13 -6.99
N SER A 55 10.34 -1.83 -6.97
CA SER A 55 10.89 -0.83 -7.90
C SER A 55 10.95 0.51 -7.16
N ASN A 56 12.15 1.06 -6.95
CA ASN A 56 12.38 2.29 -6.15
C ASN A 56 11.62 2.31 -4.80
N PRO A 57 11.67 1.22 -3.99
CA PRO A 57 10.76 1.06 -2.86
C PRO A 57 10.95 2.10 -1.75
N ASN A 58 12.16 2.66 -1.62
CA ASN A 58 12.53 3.61 -0.57
C ASN A 58 12.47 5.08 -0.99
N GLN A 59 12.11 5.38 -2.25
CA GLN A 59 12.03 6.76 -2.73
C GLN A 59 10.87 7.50 -2.04
N PRO A 60 11.11 8.56 -1.26
CA PRO A 60 10.04 9.37 -0.70
C PRO A 60 9.37 10.17 -1.82
N VAL A 61 8.05 10.08 -1.89
CA VAL A 61 7.21 10.84 -2.83
C VAL A 61 5.94 11.33 -2.13
N PRO A 62 5.30 12.41 -2.62
CA PRO A 62 3.98 12.80 -2.14
C PRO A 62 2.97 11.65 -2.35
N ILE A 63 2.18 11.33 -1.32
CA ILE A 63 1.28 10.16 -1.35
C ILE A 63 -0.21 10.51 -1.45
N ALA A 64 -0.50 11.80 -1.53
CA ALA A 64 -1.85 12.32 -1.61
C ALA A 64 -2.77 11.66 -0.54
N SER A 65 -4.00 11.33 -0.92
CA SER A 65 -5.01 10.75 -0.03
C SER A 65 -4.71 9.36 0.53
N VAL A 66 -3.59 8.71 0.18
CA VAL A 66 -3.13 7.53 0.94
C VAL A 66 -2.86 7.89 2.40
N THR A 67 -2.51 9.15 2.68
CA THR A 67 -2.48 9.78 4.01
C THR A 67 -3.65 9.38 4.90
N LYS A 68 -4.87 9.32 4.34
CA LYS A 68 -6.09 9.07 5.10
C LYS A 68 -6.12 7.70 5.77
N LEU A 69 -5.31 6.75 5.30
CA LEU A 69 -5.16 5.45 5.96
C LEU A 69 -4.48 5.61 7.34
N MET A 70 -3.44 6.45 7.44
CA MET A 70 -2.82 6.79 8.74
C MET A 70 -3.78 7.60 9.62
N ALA A 71 -4.45 8.60 9.05
CA ALA A 71 -5.44 9.40 9.80
C ALA A 71 -6.55 8.51 10.41
N ALA A 72 -7.03 7.53 9.65
CA ALA A 72 -8.02 6.58 10.14
C ALA A 72 -7.47 5.67 11.26
N MET A 73 -6.22 5.18 11.17
CA MET A 73 -5.58 4.44 12.26
C MET A 73 -5.51 5.26 13.54
N VAL A 74 -4.98 6.48 13.46
CA VAL A 74 -4.87 7.39 14.61
C VAL A 74 -6.24 7.70 15.24
N THR A 75 -7.27 7.84 14.41
CA THR A 75 -8.65 8.01 14.90
C THR A 75 -9.11 6.81 15.71
N LEU A 76 -8.83 5.59 15.26
CA LEU A 76 -9.22 4.37 15.96
C LEU A 76 -8.38 4.14 17.23
N ASP A 77 -7.11 4.51 17.22
CA ASP A 77 -6.23 4.41 18.41
C ASP A 77 -6.70 5.27 19.57
N ALA A 78 -7.39 6.38 19.29
CA ALA A 78 -7.98 7.23 20.33
C ALA A 78 -9.16 6.56 21.05
N LYS A 79 -9.67 5.42 20.54
CA LYS A 79 -10.78 4.65 21.13
C LYS A 79 -12.02 5.50 21.45
N LEU A 80 -12.28 6.51 20.63
CA LEU A 80 -13.47 7.36 20.76
C LEU A 80 -14.72 6.59 20.30
N PRO A 81 -15.91 6.88 20.85
CA PRO A 81 -17.14 6.19 20.47
C PRO A 81 -17.45 6.36 18.98
N LEU A 82 -17.67 5.27 18.26
CA LEU A 82 -17.87 5.32 16.79
C LEU A 82 -19.25 5.86 16.39
N ASP A 83 -20.23 5.73 17.27
CA ASP A 83 -21.61 6.18 17.14
C ASP A 83 -21.81 7.64 17.53
N GLU A 84 -20.84 8.27 18.19
CA GLU A 84 -20.87 9.71 18.50
C GLU A 84 -21.06 10.52 17.21
N LYS A 85 -22.05 11.40 17.25
CA LYS A 85 -22.34 12.37 16.19
C LYS A 85 -21.37 13.54 16.28
N ILE A 86 -20.59 13.75 15.22
CA ILE A 86 -19.63 14.84 15.12
C ILE A 86 -19.95 15.73 13.92
N SER A 87 -19.71 17.03 14.09
CA SER A 87 -19.96 18.02 13.05
C SER A 87 -18.81 18.10 12.04
N VAL A 88 -19.14 18.41 10.80
CA VAL A 88 -18.17 18.68 9.73
C VAL A 88 -17.50 20.02 10.01
N LYS A 89 -16.22 19.97 10.38
CA LYS A 89 -15.42 21.16 10.71
C LYS A 89 -14.03 21.08 10.09
N ILE A 90 -13.60 22.17 9.47
CA ILE A 90 -12.33 22.27 8.73
C ILE A 90 -11.46 23.46 9.12
N THR A 91 -11.87 24.24 10.13
CA THR A 91 -11.30 25.56 10.46
C THR A 91 -9.80 25.51 10.76
N ASP A 92 -9.32 24.38 11.26
CA ASP A 92 -7.94 24.24 11.73
C ASP A 92 -6.99 23.75 10.62
N SER A 93 -7.51 23.54 9.40
CA SER A 93 -6.76 23.04 8.26
C SER A 93 -6.61 24.10 7.16
N PRO A 94 -5.46 24.79 7.06
CA PRO A 94 -5.22 25.80 6.03
C PRO A 94 -5.36 25.26 4.61
N VAL A 95 -4.93 24.02 4.37
CA VAL A 95 -5.00 23.36 3.05
C VAL A 95 -6.42 23.11 2.57
N MET A 96 -7.42 23.19 3.46
CA MET A 96 -8.84 23.03 3.13
C MET A 96 -9.51 24.33 2.68
N ARG A 97 -8.82 25.48 2.77
CA ARG A 97 -9.36 26.76 2.32
C ARG A 97 -9.68 26.70 0.83
N ASN A 98 -10.91 27.07 0.47
CA ASN A 98 -11.43 27.05 -0.91
C ASN A 98 -11.46 25.67 -1.59
N ILE A 99 -11.29 24.57 -0.85
CA ILE A 99 -11.45 23.22 -1.38
C ILE A 99 -12.94 22.88 -1.43
N TYR A 100 -13.42 22.63 -2.65
CA TYR A 100 -14.80 22.21 -2.89
C TYR A 100 -15.08 20.84 -2.27
N SER A 101 -16.27 20.70 -1.68
CA SER A 101 -16.86 19.43 -1.29
C SER A 101 -18.39 19.55 -1.26
N ARG A 102 -19.07 18.46 -1.60
CA ARG A 102 -20.53 18.35 -1.47
C ARG A 102 -20.98 18.26 0.00
N VAL A 103 -20.09 17.82 0.90
CA VAL A 103 -20.36 17.69 2.34
C VAL A 103 -20.40 19.08 2.96
N ARG A 104 -21.52 19.48 3.55
CA ARG A 104 -21.74 20.84 4.07
C ARG A 104 -21.05 21.03 5.43
N LEU A 105 -20.42 22.17 5.65
CA LEU A 105 -19.86 22.54 6.96
C LEU A 105 -20.99 22.63 7.99
N GLY A 106 -20.69 22.27 9.24
CA GLY A 106 -21.66 22.24 10.34
C GLY A 106 -22.62 21.04 10.34
N SER A 107 -22.80 20.38 9.19
CA SER A 107 -23.61 19.16 9.12
C SER A 107 -23.02 18.03 9.96
N VAL A 108 -23.86 17.09 10.40
CA VAL A 108 -23.52 16.12 11.44
C VAL A 108 -23.77 14.70 10.93
N VAL A 109 -22.82 13.80 11.20
CA VAL A 109 -22.93 12.34 11.02
C VAL A 109 -22.11 11.63 12.11
N THR A 110 -22.25 10.32 12.25
CA THR A 110 -21.45 9.54 13.21
C THR A 110 -19.96 9.54 12.85
N ARG A 111 -19.09 9.35 13.84
CA ARG A 111 -17.64 9.17 13.63
C ARG A 111 -17.33 8.00 12.70
N GLU A 112 -18.05 6.88 12.80
CA GLU A 112 -17.95 5.76 11.85
C GLU A 112 -18.26 6.19 10.42
N THR A 113 -19.28 7.02 10.23
CA THR A 113 -19.63 7.56 8.91
C THR A 113 -18.53 8.49 8.39
N MET A 114 -17.92 9.32 9.23
CA MET A 114 -16.77 10.13 8.83
C MET A 114 -15.58 9.26 8.40
N LEU A 115 -15.27 8.18 9.14
CA LEU A 115 -14.25 7.20 8.76
C LEU A 115 -14.58 6.51 7.43
N LEU A 116 -15.84 6.11 7.22
CA LEU A 116 -16.30 5.53 5.96
C LEU A 116 -16.05 6.47 4.78
N LEU A 117 -16.49 7.73 4.89
CA LEU A 117 -16.33 8.73 3.83
C LEU A 117 -14.85 9.06 3.57
N THR A 118 -14.05 9.10 4.64
CA THR A 118 -12.59 9.29 4.60
C THR A 118 -11.90 8.18 3.79
N LEU A 119 -12.28 6.92 4.03
CA LEU A 119 -11.61 5.77 3.43
C LEU A 119 -12.17 5.40 2.04
N MET A 120 -13.48 5.18 1.94
CA MET A 120 -14.15 4.74 0.70
C MET A 120 -14.08 5.80 -0.39
N SER A 121 -14.52 7.02 -0.06
CA SER A 121 -14.71 8.11 -1.03
C SER A 121 -13.64 9.18 -0.96
N SER A 122 -12.63 9.02 -0.11
CA SER A 122 -11.51 9.95 0.01
C SER A 122 -11.94 11.37 0.38
N GLU A 123 -13.02 11.51 1.15
CA GLU A 123 -13.65 12.80 1.45
C GLU A 123 -12.76 13.63 2.40
N ASN A 124 -12.37 14.84 1.98
CA ASN A 124 -11.37 15.65 2.67
C ASN A 124 -11.93 16.34 3.92
N ARG A 125 -13.19 16.80 3.88
CA ARG A 125 -13.83 17.44 5.03
C ARG A 125 -14.06 16.42 6.14
N ALA A 126 -14.43 15.18 5.80
CA ALA A 126 -14.56 14.09 6.76
C ALA A 126 -13.22 13.80 7.47
N ALA A 127 -12.13 13.63 6.71
CA ALA A 127 -10.80 13.38 7.27
C ALA A 127 -10.31 14.52 8.19
N THR A 128 -10.57 15.77 7.78
CA THR A 128 -10.24 16.95 8.60
C THR A 128 -11.08 17.02 9.87
N SER A 129 -12.36 16.66 9.79
CA SER A 129 -13.28 16.68 10.93
C SER A 129 -12.90 15.63 11.98
N LEU A 130 -12.40 14.46 11.56
CA LEU A 130 -11.84 13.46 12.47
C LEU A 130 -10.66 14.04 13.27
N ALA A 131 -9.73 14.72 12.60
CA ALA A 131 -8.60 15.37 13.25
C ALA A 131 -9.01 16.52 14.18
N HIS A 132 -10.07 17.25 13.83
CA HIS A 132 -10.60 18.32 14.68
C HIS A 132 -11.21 17.78 15.99
N ASN A 133 -11.89 16.63 15.93
CA ASN A 133 -12.55 16.00 17.08
C ASN A 133 -11.63 15.01 17.83
N TYR A 134 -10.31 15.18 17.74
CA TYR A 134 -9.33 14.36 18.43
C TYR A 134 -8.95 14.98 19.79
N PRO A 135 -8.71 14.19 20.85
CA PRO A 135 -8.19 14.70 22.11
C PRO A 135 -6.88 15.50 21.93
N GLY A 136 -6.86 16.76 22.37
CA GLY A 136 -5.74 17.68 22.11
C GLY A 136 -5.78 18.39 20.75
N GLY A 137 -6.84 18.15 19.95
CA GLY A 137 -7.17 18.87 18.73
C GLY A 137 -6.29 18.53 17.52
N PHE A 138 -6.45 19.32 16.46
CA PHE A 138 -5.84 19.09 15.15
C PHE A 138 -4.31 18.93 15.19
N LYS A 139 -3.61 19.79 15.94
CA LYS A 139 -2.15 19.70 16.06
C LYS A 139 -1.70 18.42 16.77
N ALA A 140 -2.44 17.96 17.79
CA ALA A 140 -2.16 16.70 18.46
C ALA A 140 -2.40 15.50 17.54
N PHE A 141 -3.45 15.56 16.70
CA PHE A 141 -3.70 14.53 15.71
C PHE A 141 -2.55 14.38 14.71
N VAL A 142 -2.05 15.49 14.14
CA VAL A 142 -0.92 15.44 13.19
C VAL A 142 0.36 14.94 13.88
N ARG A 143 0.61 15.29 15.15
CA ARG A 143 1.70 14.69 15.92
C ARG A 143 1.52 13.18 16.07
N ALA A 144 0.34 12.72 16.49
CA ALA A 144 0.04 11.30 16.62
C ALA A 144 0.20 10.50 15.32
N MET A 145 -0.07 11.11 14.15
CA MET A 145 0.22 10.51 12.84
C MET A 145 1.72 10.26 12.62
N ASN A 146 2.57 11.23 12.98
CA ASN A 146 4.02 11.09 12.86
C ASN A 146 4.59 10.16 13.94
N ASP A 147 4.11 10.25 15.18
CA ASP A 147 4.51 9.35 16.27
C ASP A 147 4.22 7.89 15.90
N LYS A 148 3.05 7.63 15.30
CA LYS A 148 2.70 6.32 14.77
C LYS A 148 3.60 5.90 13.60
N ALA A 149 3.92 6.80 12.67
CA ALA A 149 4.87 6.49 11.59
C ALA A 149 6.23 6.06 12.16
N THR A 150 6.76 6.79 13.14
CA THR A 150 8.00 6.43 13.85
C THR A 150 7.89 5.09 14.55
N ALA A 151 6.79 4.84 15.29
CA ALA A 151 6.58 3.57 16.00
C ALA A 151 6.49 2.36 15.06
N LEU A 152 6.05 2.57 13.80
CA LEU A 152 6.00 1.55 12.76
C LEU A 152 7.32 1.40 11.98
N GLY A 153 8.33 2.23 12.25
CA GLY A 153 9.61 2.23 11.53
C GLY A 153 9.54 2.88 10.13
N MET A 154 8.54 3.73 9.88
CA MET A 154 8.32 4.41 8.60
C MET A 154 9.24 5.63 8.41
N SER A 155 10.55 5.36 8.25
CA SER A 155 11.62 6.37 8.27
C SER A 155 11.60 7.41 7.14
N GLN A 156 10.92 7.13 6.03
CA GLN A 156 10.77 8.02 4.87
C GLN A 156 9.39 8.70 4.85
N THR A 157 8.62 8.60 5.93
CA THR A 157 7.27 9.16 6.03
C THR A 157 7.24 10.43 6.84
N ARG A 158 6.49 11.43 6.35
CA ARG A 158 6.14 12.64 7.09
C ARG A 158 4.70 13.03 6.78
N TYR A 159 3.95 13.40 7.82
CA TYR A 159 2.61 13.96 7.71
C TYR A 159 2.58 15.39 8.24
N VAL A 160 1.98 16.31 7.49
CA VAL A 160 1.73 17.69 7.94
C VAL A 160 0.24 18.00 8.13
N GLU A 161 -0.65 17.15 7.60
CA GLU A 161 -2.10 17.28 7.68
C GLU A 161 -2.82 15.95 7.36
N PRO A 162 -4.11 15.75 7.73
CA PRO A 162 -4.75 14.42 7.70
C PRO A 162 -5.37 14.02 6.36
N THR A 163 -5.44 14.92 5.37
CA THR A 163 -6.18 14.70 4.12
C THR A 163 -5.29 14.17 3.00
N GLY A 164 -4.02 14.56 2.94
CA GLY A 164 -3.14 14.33 1.80
C GLY A 164 -3.33 15.32 0.66
N LEU A 165 -3.85 16.52 0.94
CA LEU A 165 -3.84 17.62 -0.02
C LEU A 165 -2.46 18.27 -0.12
N SER A 166 -1.70 18.27 0.98
CA SER A 166 -0.36 18.84 0.98
C SER A 166 0.62 17.92 0.22
N PRO A 167 1.47 18.46 -0.67
CA PRO A 167 2.56 17.69 -1.25
C PRO A 167 3.63 17.30 -0.22
N ASP A 168 3.62 17.95 0.96
CA ASP A 168 4.51 17.66 2.07
C ASP A 168 4.17 16.38 2.83
N ASN A 169 2.98 15.81 2.59
CA ASN A 169 2.64 14.46 3.03
C ASN A 169 3.34 13.45 2.12
N VAL A 170 4.48 12.95 2.57
CA VAL A 170 5.36 12.07 1.81
C VAL A 170 5.53 10.73 2.50
N SER A 171 5.81 9.70 1.71
CA SER A 171 6.17 8.35 2.18
C SER A 171 6.91 7.61 1.07
N SER A 172 7.50 6.47 1.41
CA SER A 172 8.01 5.50 0.45
C SER A 172 7.04 4.32 0.25
N ALA A 173 7.26 3.51 -0.80
CA ALA A 173 6.47 2.30 -1.00
C ALA A 173 6.73 1.27 0.10
N ASN A 174 7.97 1.16 0.57
CA ASN A 174 8.37 0.32 1.69
C ASN A 174 7.64 0.69 2.99
N ASP A 175 7.60 1.97 3.33
CA ASP A 175 6.93 2.44 4.55
C ASP A 175 5.41 2.21 4.48
N LEU A 176 4.82 2.36 3.29
CA LEU A 176 3.41 2.06 3.11
C LEU A 176 3.10 0.55 3.19
N ILE A 177 4.06 -0.35 2.89
CA ILE A 177 3.92 -1.77 3.22
C ILE A 177 3.87 -1.98 4.73
N LEU A 178 4.69 -1.27 5.52
CA LEU A 178 4.64 -1.34 6.99
C LEU A 178 3.28 -0.85 7.51
N LEU A 179 2.77 0.25 6.96
CA LEU A 179 1.43 0.76 7.27
C LEU A 179 0.33 -0.25 6.92
N LEU A 180 0.40 -0.89 5.75
CA LEU A 180 -0.53 -1.93 5.33
C LEU A 180 -0.47 -3.15 6.26
N LYS A 181 0.72 -3.59 6.66
CA LYS A 181 0.88 -4.69 7.62
C LYS A 181 0.24 -4.36 8.97
N ALA A 182 0.49 -3.16 9.50
CA ALA A 182 -0.12 -2.69 10.74
C ALA A 182 -1.65 -2.63 10.66
N SER A 183 -2.18 -2.21 9.50
CA SER A 183 -3.63 -2.10 9.28
C SER A 183 -4.40 -3.42 9.42
N GLN A 184 -3.74 -4.58 9.33
CA GLN A 184 -4.35 -5.89 9.56
C GLN A 184 -4.91 -6.06 10.99
N THR A 185 -4.37 -5.30 11.96
CA THR A 185 -4.87 -5.27 13.33
C THR A 185 -6.11 -4.37 13.52
N TYR A 186 -6.57 -3.71 12.46
CA TYR A 186 -7.73 -2.83 12.45
C TYR A 186 -8.77 -3.29 11.42
N PRO A 187 -9.56 -4.35 11.70
CA PRO A 187 -10.52 -4.91 10.74
C PRO A 187 -11.51 -3.90 10.16
N LEU A 188 -11.88 -2.88 10.94
CA LEU A 188 -12.77 -1.81 10.52
C LEU A 188 -12.21 -1.01 9.33
N LEU A 189 -10.89 -0.79 9.25
CA LEU A 189 -10.29 -0.08 8.11
C LEU A 189 -10.53 -0.81 6.80
N GLY A 190 -10.37 -2.13 6.82
CA GLY A 190 -10.67 -2.99 5.68
C GLY A 190 -12.14 -2.85 5.26
N LYS A 191 -13.05 -3.13 6.20
CA LYS A 191 -14.52 -3.04 5.99
C LYS A 191 -14.96 -1.70 5.39
N LEU A 192 -14.50 -0.59 5.97
CA LEU A 192 -14.89 0.75 5.52
C LEU A 192 -14.27 1.10 4.16
N SER A 193 -12.99 0.78 3.96
CA SER A 193 -12.27 1.14 2.74
C SER A 193 -12.71 0.33 1.51
N SER A 194 -13.16 -0.92 1.69
CA SER A 194 -13.64 -1.79 0.60
C SER A 194 -15.14 -1.67 0.33
N THR A 195 -15.88 -0.88 1.12
CA THR A 195 -17.30 -0.60 0.87
C THR A 195 -17.46 -0.03 -0.55
N THR A 196 -18.38 -0.58 -1.35
CA THR A 196 -18.52 -0.23 -2.78
C THR A 196 -19.27 1.09 -2.97
N LYS A 197 -20.43 1.24 -2.35
CA LYS A 197 -21.27 2.45 -2.39
C LYS A 197 -21.95 2.66 -1.04
N LYS A 198 -22.30 3.90 -0.73
CA LYS A 198 -23.12 4.24 0.44
C LYS A 198 -23.98 5.47 0.15
N HIS A 199 -25.26 5.37 0.50
CA HIS A 199 -26.14 6.52 0.68
C HIS A 199 -26.00 7.03 2.11
N VAL A 200 -25.67 8.31 2.29
CA VAL A 200 -25.42 8.92 3.61
C VAL A 200 -26.39 10.06 3.85
N ASN A 201 -27.10 9.98 4.97
CA ASN A 201 -27.95 11.04 5.48
C ASN A 201 -27.16 11.88 6.49
N PHE A 202 -27.12 13.19 6.25
CA PHE A 202 -26.55 14.16 7.16
C PHE A 202 -27.65 14.86 7.96
N GLU A 203 -27.31 15.32 9.15
CA GLU A 203 -28.16 16.12 10.01
C GLU A 203 -27.65 17.58 10.09
N SER A 204 -28.52 18.50 10.52
CA SER A 204 -28.18 19.90 10.84
C SER A 204 -27.37 20.67 9.76
N PRO A 205 -27.89 20.91 8.55
CA PRO A 205 -29.26 20.63 8.06
C PRO A 205 -29.40 19.22 7.50
N ARG A 206 -30.64 18.75 7.34
CA ARG A 206 -30.92 17.44 6.71
C ARG A 206 -30.68 17.49 5.20
N TYR A 207 -29.85 16.58 4.70
CA TYR A 207 -29.67 16.30 3.27
C TYR A 207 -29.03 14.91 3.11
N ALA A 208 -29.04 14.38 1.89
CA ALA A 208 -28.44 13.09 1.59
C ALA A 208 -27.47 13.19 0.42
N LEU A 209 -26.45 12.32 0.42
CA LEU A 209 -25.48 12.21 -0.66
C LEU A 209 -25.14 10.75 -0.93
N ASP A 210 -25.02 10.42 -2.22
CA ASP A 210 -24.44 9.15 -2.65
C ASP A 210 -22.93 9.25 -2.79
N PHE A 211 -22.27 8.23 -2.27
CA PHE A 211 -20.83 8.05 -2.27
C PHE A 211 -20.48 6.70 -2.89
N GLN A 212 -19.35 6.67 -3.59
CA GLN A 212 -18.82 5.47 -4.23
C GLN A 212 -17.34 5.33 -3.90
N ASN A 213 -16.87 4.08 -3.96
CA ASN A 213 -15.46 3.78 -3.82
C ASN A 213 -14.65 4.44 -4.94
N THR A 214 -13.53 5.02 -4.54
CA THR A 214 -12.55 5.62 -5.46
C THR A 214 -11.75 4.56 -6.24
N ASN A 215 -11.53 3.38 -5.67
CA ASN A 215 -10.90 2.27 -6.37
C ASN A 215 -11.95 1.51 -7.19
N LYS A 216 -11.81 1.48 -8.53
CA LYS A 216 -12.78 0.76 -9.38
C LYS A 216 -12.61 -0.76 -9.33
N LEU A 217 -11.51 -1.26 -8.77
CA LEU A 217 -11.27 -2.70 -8.61
C LEU A 217 -12.21 -3.36 -7.59
N VAL A 218 -12.78 -2.62 -6.63
CA VAL A 218 -13.75 -3.22 -5.68
C VAL A 218 -15.08 -3.61 -6.32
N PHE A 219 -15.33 -3.19 -7.56
CA PHE A 219 -16.51 -3.56 -8.34
C PHE A 219 -16.23 -4.71 -9.32
N LYS A 220 -15.07 -5.37 -9.22
CA LYS A 220 -14.65 -6.42 -10.14
C LYS A 220 -14.64 -7.75 -9.40
N ASP A 221 -15.41 -8.72 -9.91
CA ASP A 221 -15.57 -10.03 -9.25
C ASP A 221 -14.25 -10.83 -9.18
N ASN A 222 -13.28 -10.52 -10.05
CA ASN A 222 -11.97 -11.15 -10.05
C ASN A 222 -10.97 -10.53 -9.06
N TRP A 223 -11.43 -9.66 -8.15
CA TRP A 223 -10.61 -9.02 -7.12
C TRP A 223 -11.16 -9.32 -5.72
N ASN A 224 -10.33 -9.91 -4.87
CA ASN A 224 -10.60 -10.09 -3.44
C ASN A 224 -9.81 -9.07 -2.61
N ILE A 225 -10.41 -7.90 -2.37
CA ILE A 225 -9.75 -6.74 -1.74
C ILE A 225 -10.19 -6.63 -0.27
N ALA A 226 -9.24 -6.84 0.65
CA ALA A 226 -9.46 -6.70 2.08
C ALA A 226 -9.34 -5.25 2.56
N LEU A 227 -8.48 -4.44 1.93
CA LEU A 227 -8.32 -3.01 2.20
C LEU A 227 -7.84 -2.29 0.95
N THR A 228 -8.31 -1.06 0.72
CA THR A 228 -7.83 -0.25 -0.42
C THR A 228 -7.80 1.24 -0.10
N LYS A 229 -6.78 1.95 -0.58
CA LYS A 229 -6.82 3.41 -0.65
C LYS A 229 -6.11 3.93 -1.90
N THR A 230 -6.79 4.82 -2.61
CA THR A 230 -6.21 5.57 -3.73
C THR A 230 -5.76 6.96 -3.30
N GLY A 231 -4.87 7.57 -4.07
CA GLY A 231 -4.48 8.97 -3.94
C GLY A 231 -4.25 9.61 -5.30
N PHE A 232 -4.53 10.91 -5.41
CA PHE A 232 -4.14 11.69 -6.58
C PHE A 232 -3.95 13.16 -6.20
N THR A 233 -2.83 13.73 -6.63
CA THR A 233 -2.63 15.17 -6.83
C THR A 233 -1.70 15.34 -8.03
N ASN A 234 -1.65 16.54 -8.62
CA ASN A 234 -0.71 16.81 -9.72
C ASN A 234 0.76 16.57 -9.34
N LYS A 235 1.11 16.72 -8.05
CA LYS A 235 2.47 16.50 -7.53
C LYS A 235 2.76 15.04 -7.17
N ALA A 236 1.74 14.28 -6.76
CA ALA A 236 1.87 12.87 -6.37
C ALA A 236 1.71 11.89 -7.54
N GLY A 237 1.14 12.33 -8.66
CA GLY A 237 0.54 11.41 -9.63
C GLY A 237 -0.59 10.60 -8.98
N HIS A 238 -0.96 9.48 -9.60
CA HIS A 238 -1.86 8.52 -8.97
C HIS A 238 -1.09 7.56 -8.06
N CYS A 239 -1.70 7.24 -6.92
CA CYS A 239 -1.20 6.29 -5.92
C CYS A 239 -2.29 5.24 -5.62
N LEU A 240 -1.89 4.02 -5.30
CA LEU A 240 -2.79 2.95 -4.84
C LEU A 240 -2.07 2.05 -3.85
N VAL A 241 -2.73 1.80 -2.71
CA VAL A 241 -2.31 0.81 -1.72
C VAL A 241 -3.45 -0.18 -1.47
N MET A 242 -3.14 -1.46 -1.34
CA MET A 242 -4.13 -2.51 -1.09
C MET A 242 -3.60 -3.64 -0.20
N LEU A 243 -4.50 -4.19 0.63
CA LEU A 243 -4.42 -5.58 1.07
C LEU A 243 -5.38 -6.39 0.20
N THR A 244 -4.88 -7.38 -0.51
CA THR A 244 -5.68 -8.14 -1.50
C THR A 244 -5.14 -9.56 -1.64
N GLU A 245 -5.87 -10.40 -2.36
CA GLU A 245 -5.35 -11.70 -2.81
C GLU A 245 -4.87 -11.65 -4.27
N MET A 246 -3.70 -12.22 -4.55
CA MET A 246 -3.19 -12.46 -5.92
C MET A 246 -2.58 -13.86 -5.98
N ASN A 247 -2.99 -14.69 -6.95
CA ASN A 247 -2.54 -16.08 -7.04
C ASN A 247 -2.62 -16.86 -5.70
N LYS A 248 -3.77 -16.78 -5.01
CA LYS A 248 -4.02 -17.40 -3.70
C LYS A 248 -3.10 -16.93 -2.55
N ARG A 249 -2.32 -15.86 -2.75
CA ARG A 249 -1.47 -15.23 -1.72
C ARG A 249 -2.13 -13.97 -1.22
N LYS A 250 -2.20 -13.82 0.11
CA LYS A 250 -2.52 -12.53 0.74
C LYS A 250 -1.32 -11.62 0.58
N VAL A 251 -1.51 -10.48 -0.07
CA VAL A 251 -0.42 -9.57 -0.42
C VAL A 251 -0.72 -8.14 0.01
N ALA A 252 0.32 -7.43 0.43
CA ALA A 252 0.34 -5.99 0.53
C ALA A 252 0.93 -5.41 -0.75
N PHE A 253 0.17 -4.55 -1.41
CA PHE A 253 0.49 -3.96 -2.71
C PHE A 253 0.53 -2.45 -2.61
N VAL A 254 1.59 -1.84 -3.14
CA VAL A 254 1.77 -0.39 -3.21
C VAL A 254 2.29 0.01 -4.59
N VAL A 255 1.67 1.01 -5.21
CA VAL A 255 2.19 1.74 -6.37
C VAL A 255 2.01 3.25 -6.16
N LEU A 256 3.05 4.01 -6.47
CA LEU A 256 3.12 5.47 -6.28
C LEU A 256 3.65 6.15 -7.54
N ASP A 257 3.36 7.44 -7.69
CA ASP A 257 3.86 8.26 -8.79
C ASP A 257 3.46 7.71 -10.16
N SER A 258 2.21 7.27 -10.30
CA SER A 258 1.67 6.80 -11.57
C SER A 258 1.15 7.99 -12.40
N PHE A 259 1.82 8.31 -13.52
CA PHE A 259 1.45 9.45 -14.38
C PHE A 259 0.06 9.32 -15.03
N GLY A 260 -0.21 8.18 -15.67
CA GLY A 260 -1.46 7.99 -16.41
C GLY A 260 -2.67 7.76 -15.49
N LYS A 261 -3.83 8.27 -15.91
CA LYS A 261 -5.09 8.26 -15.14
C LYS A 261 -5.45 6.90 -14.54
N TYR A 262 -5.21 5.82 -15.29
CA TYR A 262 -5.53 4.45 -14.88
C TYR A 262 -4.29 3.59 -14.59
N THR A 263 -3.10 4.19 -14.59
CA THR A 263 -1.84 3.45 -14.52
C THR A 263 -1.71 2.64 -13.23
N HIS A 264 -2.07 3.20 -12.08
CA HIS A 264 -2.05 2.51 -10.78
C HIS A 264 -2.90 1.23 -10.77
N MET A 265 -4.12 1.26 -11.32
CA MET A 265 -4.98 0.07 -11.45
C MET A 265 -4.49 -0.89 -12.55
N ALA A 266 -3.95 -0.36 -13.65
CA ALA A 266 -3.36 -1.18 -14.70
C ALA A 266 -2.14 -1.95 -14.16
N ASP A 267 -1.27 -1.31 -13.38
CA ASP A 267 -0.12 -1.93 -12.73
C ASP A 267 -0.54 -3.00 -11.71
N ALA A 268 -1.62 -2.77 -10.96
CA ALA A 268 -2.21 -3.80 -10.09
C ALA A 268 -2.62 -5.05 -10.91
N ASN A 269 -3.28 -4.86 -12.05
CA ASN A 269 -3.65 -5.97 -12.94
C ASN A 269 -2.42 -6.64 -13.59
N ARG A 270 -1.37 -5.87 -13.93
CA ARG A 270 -0.10 -6.41 -14.46
C ARG A 270 0.56 -7.35 -13.45
N LEU A 271 0.71 -6.93 -12.19
CA LEU A 271 1.30 -7.78 -11.15
C LEU A 271 0.43 -9.00 -10.86
N LYS A 272 -0.89 -8.83 -10.75
CA LYS A 272 -1.81 -9.96 -10.55
C LYS A 272 -1.67 -11.00 -11.65
N LYS A 273 -1.73 -10.59 -12.92
CA LYS A 273 -1.57 -11.48 -14.07
C LYS A 273 -0.19 -12.14 -14.11
N TRP A 274 0.87 -11.38 -13.81
CA TRP A 274 2.23 -11.90 -13.77
C TRP A 274 2.39 -12.97 -12.67
N LEU A 275 1.87 -12.73 -11.47
CA LEU A 275 1.89 -13.73 -10.39
C LEU A 275 1.07 -14.98 -10.72
N GLU A 276 -0.07 -14.84 -11.40
CA GLU A 276 -0.98 -15.94 -11.72
C GLU A 276 -0.53 -16.78 -12.91
N THR A 277 0.17 -16.19 -13.87
CA THR A 277 0.46 -16.84 -15.17
C THR A 277 1.93 -16.87 -15.55
N GLY A 278 2.79 -16.12 -14.85
CA GLY A 278 4.19 -15.88 -15.24
C GLY A 278 4.37 -14.99 -16.46
N ARG A 279 3.28 -14.55 -17.12
CA ARG A 279 3.35 -13.73 -18.34
C ARG A 279 3.42 -12.25 -18.01
N THR A 280 4.40 -11.57 -18.59
CA THR A 280 4.52 -10.12 -18.49
C THR A 280 3.59 -9.40 -19.47
N THR A 281 3.12 -8.22 -19.11
CA THR A 281 2.34 -7.31 -19.97
C THR A 281 3.14 -6.03 -20.20
N PRO A 282 3.45 -5.64 -21.45
CA PRO A 282 4.22 -4.43 -21.73
C PRO A 282 3.58 -3.16 -21.17
N ILE A 283 4.42 -2.19 -20.80
CA ILE A 283 3.98 -0.83 -20.44
C ILE A 283 4.05 0.11 -21.66
N PRO A 284 3.16 1.11 -21.78
CA PRO A 284 3.19 2.07 -22.89
C PRO A 284 4.50 2.88 -22.94
N ALA A 285 4.91 3.31 -24.14
CA ALA A 285 6.12 4.11 -24.32
C ALA A 285 6.10 5.44 -23.53
N SER A 286 4.94 6.07 -23.40
CA SER A 286 4.76 7.29 -22.59
C SER A 286 5.06 7.06 -21.11
N ALA A 287 4.70 5.90 -20.56
CA ALA A 287 5.03 5.53 -19.19
C ALA A 287 6.53 5.28 -19.00
N LYS A 288 7.19 4.64 -19.98
CA LYS A 288 8.66 4.45 -19.98
C LYS A 288 9.39 5.79 -19.98
N ALA A 289 8.96 6.72 -20.85
CA ALA A 289 9.54 8.06 -20.93
C ALA A 289 9.39 8.83 -19.60
N TYR A 290 8.20 8.79 -18.99
CA TYR A 290 7.95 9.40 -17.69
C TYR A 290 8.86 8.84 -16.59
N LYS A 291 8.96 7.50 -16.50
CA LYS A 291 9.80 6.84 -15.48
C LYS A 291 11.28 7.23 -15.62
N LYS A 292 11.78 7.29 -16.86
CA LYS A 292 13.15 7.75 -17.15
C LYS A 292 13.37 9.20 -16.71
N GLN A 293 12.43 10.10 -16.98
CA GLN A 293 12.53 11.51 -16.55
C GLN A 293 12.56 11.63 -15.01
N ARG A 294 11.72 10.85 -14.31
CA ARG A 294 11.68 10.87 -12.83
C ARG A 294 12.95 10.31 -12.20
N GLN A 295 13.52 9.25 -12.78
CA GLN A 295 14.82 8.72 -12.33
C GLN A 295 15.95 9.74 -12.49
N ILE A 296 15.99 10.45 -13.62
CA ILE A 296 16.97 11.52 -13.85
C ILE A 296 16.80 12.63 -12.80
N ALA A 297 15.56 13.08 -12.56
CA ALA A 297 15.29 14.11 -11.56
C ALA A 297 15.69 13.68 -10.14
N ALA A 298 15.42 12.43 -9.76
CA ALA A 298 15.78 11.88 -8.45
C ALA A 298 17.31 11.82 -8.25
N ASN A 299 18.05 11.38 -9.28
CA ASN A 299 19.50 11.32 -9.23
C ASN A 299 20.12 12.72 -9.08
N ASN A 300 19.60 13.72 -9.81
CA ASN A 300 20.08 15.10 -9.72
C ASN A 300 19.77 15.79 -8.39
N SER A 301 18.76 15.32 -7.65
CA SER A 301 18.45 15.82 -6.30
C SER A 301 19.24 15.16 -5.18
N ALA A 302 19.93 14.04 -5.49
CA ALA A 302 20.76 13.29 -4.55
C ALA A 302 22.26 13.63 -4.68
N SER A 303 22.64 14.37 -5.72
CA SER A 303 23.97 14.95 -5.97
C SER A 303 24.04 16.38 -5.47
#